data_AF-A0A2A5KVA0-F1
#
_entry.id   AF-A0A2A5KVA0-F1
#
_cell.length_a   1.000
_cell.length_b   1.000
_cell.length_c   1.000
_cell.angle_alpha   90.00
_cell.angle_beta   90.00
_cell.angle_gamma   90.00
#
_symmetry.space_group_name_H-M   'P 1'
#
loop_
_entity.id
_entity.type
_entity.pdbx_description
1 polymer ?
#
loop_
_entity_poly.entity_id
_entity_poly.type
_entity_poly.pdbx_seq_one_letter_code
_entity_poly.pdbx_strand_id
1 'polypeptide(L)'
;MSKAILRYIASLPINLLLVGLAYLLSPFLAAWSMKNGPVLPGRWRWFSTLNADLDGYIPQRVAGFDPSAKGFKLWWQRTRWTWRNPCNGWQSELLGVADIASAFTIKRDIPLDSAFYLKLWLGWNPIKRGGNYYPYMLQIGPKKKR
;
A
#
# COMPACT_ATOMS: atom_id res chain seq x y z
N MET A 1 8.17 -5.57 -21.97
CA MET A 1 7.74 -4.97 -20.68
C MET A 1 6.22 -4.86 -20.69
N SER A 2 5.50 -5.27 -19.63
CA SER A 2 4.03 -5.24 -19.67
C SER A 2 3.49 -3.82 -19.71
N LYS A 3 2.32 -3.61 -20.33
CA LYS A 3 1.66 -2.29 -20.45
C LYS A 3 1.44 -1.61 -19.08
N ALA A 4 1.19 -2.39 -18.04
CA ALA A 4 1.05 -1.90 -16.67
C ALA A 4 2.38 -1.36 -16.10
N ILE A 5 3.50 -2.02 -16.39
CA ILE A 5 4.84 -1.57 -15.95
C ILE A 5 5.20 -0.23 -16.60
N LEU A 6 4.97 -0.11 -17.91
CA LEU A 6 5.22 1.13 -18.65
C LEU A 6 4.40 2.30 -18.10
N ARG A 7 3.11 2.07 -17.83
CA ARG A 7 2.23 3.06 -17.19
C ARG A 7 2.75 3.46 -15.82
N TYR A 8 3.14 2.48 -15.00
CA TYR A 8 3.66 2.76 -13.66
C TYR A 8 4.95 3.60 -13.69
N ILE A 9 5.91 3.25 -14.54
CA ILE A 9 7.17 3.99 -14.68
C ILE A 9 6.89 5.41 -15.18
N ALA A 10 6.04 5.56 -16.21
CA ALA A 10 5.66 6.88 -16.74
C ALA A 10 4.95 7.74 -15.68
N SER A 11 4.21 7.11 -14.76
CA SER A 11 3.49 7.80 -13.68
C SER A 11 4.28 7.90 -12.38
N LEU A 12 5.56 7.50 -12.32
CA LEU A 12 6.35 7.54 -11.09
C LEU A 12 6.43 8.96 -10.49
N PRO A 13 6.66 10.05 -11.25
CA PRO A 13 6.67 11.40 -10.69
C PRO A 13 5.32 11.77 -10.05
N ILE A 14 4.21 11.44 -10.72
CA ILE A 14 2.85 11.67 -10.22
C ILE A 14 2.60 10.86 -8.94
N ASN A 15 3.04 9.59 -8.92
CA ASN A 15 2.91 8.74 -7.75
C ASN A 15 3.67 9.30 -6.55
N LEU A 16 4.90 9.79 -6.73
CA LEU A 16 5.68 10.41 -5.65
C LEU A 16 5.03 11.69 -5.12
N LEU A 17 4.50 12.54 -6.01
CA LEU A 17 3.75 13.73 -5.62
C LEU A 17 2.50 13.37 -4.81
N LEU A 18 1.73 12.40 -5.28
CA LEU A 18 0.53 11.93 -4.59
C LEU A 18 0.87 11.31 -3.22
N VAL A 19 1.93 10.51 -3.12
CA VAL A 19 2.41 9.98 -1.83
C VAL A 19 2.79 11.11 -0.87
N GLY A 20 3.50 12.14 -1.34
CA GLY A 20 3.81 13.32 -0.53
C GLY A 20 2.55 14.05 -0.07
N LEU A 21 1.58 14.23 -0.97
CA LEU A 21 0.27 14.79 -0.64
C LEU A 21 -0.50 13.92 0.36
N ALA A 22 -0.39 12.60 0.29
CA ALA A 22 -1.02 11.71 1.27
C ALA A 22 -0.52 12.02 2.68
N TYR A 23 0.79 12.19 2.87
CA TYR A 23 1.34 12.55 4.18
C TYR A 23 0.80 13.87 4.71
N LEU A 24 0.74 14.90 3.84
CA LEU A 24 0.22 16.23 4.19
C LEU A 24 -1.29 16.23 4.47
N LEU A 25 -2.08 15.53 3.66
CA LEU A 25 -3.54 15.56 3.71
C LEU A 25 -4.13 14.59 4.74
N SER A 26 -3.38 13.59 5.19
CA SER A 26 -3.88 12.55 6.10
C SER A 26 -4.58 13.08 7.37
N PRO A 27 -4.06 14.11 8.08
CA PRO A 27 -4.75 14.65 9.26
C PRO A 27 -6.11 15.28 8.91
N PHE A 28 -6.20 15.95 7.76
CA PHE A 28 -7.43 16.55 7.26
C PHE A 28 -8.44 15.48 6.82
N LEU A 29 -8.00 14.48 6.06
CA LEU A 29 -8.86 13.38 5.60
C LEU A 29 -9.39 12.56 6.78
N ALA A 30 -8.55 12.32 7.79
CA ALA A 30 -8.97 11.74 9.05
C ALA A 30 -10.05 12.59 9.73
N ALA A 31 -9.85 13.90 9.87
CA ALA A 31 -10.85 14.79 10.48
C ALA A 31 -12.17 14.82 9.69
N TRP A 32 -12.11 14.82 8.37
CA TRP A 32 -13.29 14.73 7.51
C TRP A 32 -14.06 13.42 7.75
N SER A 33 -13.36 12.29 7.79
CA SER A 33 -13.99 10.98 8.02
C SER A 33 -14.59 10.81 9.41
N MET A 34 -14.08 11.52 10.42
CA MET A 34 -14.67 11.51 11.76
C MET A 34 -16.11 12.05 11.75
N LYS A 35 -16.44 12.92 10.77
CA LYS A 35 -17.77 13.53 10.61
C LYS A 35 -18.65 12.82 9.57
N ASN A 36 -18.04 12.24 8.53
CA ASN A 36 -18.75 11.74 7.35
C ASN A 36 -18.67 10.23 7.17
N GLY A 37 -18.03 9.51 8.09
CA GLY A 37 -17.77 8.08 8.00
C GLY A 37 -16.38 7.75 7.47
N PRO A 38 -15.91 6.50 7.66
CA PRO A 38 -14.52 6.11 7.41
C PRO A 38 -14.16 6.00 5.92
N VAL A 39 -15.15 6.02 5.02
CA VAL A 39 -14.97 5.87 3.58
C VAL A 39 -14.83 7.23 2.91
N LEU A 40 -13.69 7.45 2.25
CA LEU A 40 -13.47 8.66 1.47
C LEU A 40 -14.26 8.63 0.15
N PRO A 41 -14.88 9.75 -0.28
CA PRO A 41 -15.71 9.82 -1.46
C PRO A 41 -14.89 10.10 -2.73
N GLY A 42 -15.32 9.55 -3.86
CA GLY A 42 -14.74 9.86 -5.18
C GLY A 42 -13.21 9.73 -5.22
N ARG A 43 -12.54 10.73 -5.78
CA ARG A 43 -11.07 10.74 -5.93
C ARG A 43 -10.31 10.84 -4.60
N TRP A 44 -10.96 11.20 -3.49
CA TRP A 44 -10.30 11.15 -2.17
C TRP A 44 -9.95 9.72 -1.78
N ARG A 45 -10.65 8.72 -2.34
CA ARG A 45 -10.34 7.30 -2.16
C ARG A 45 -8.99 6.90 -2.76
N TRP A 46 -8.38 7.73 -3.61
CA TRP A 46 -6.99 7.54 -4.03
C TRP A 46 -6.03 7.55 -2.86
N PHE A 47 -6.31 8.34 -1.83
CA PHE A 47 -5.49 8.48 -0.62
C PHE A 47 -5.83 7.44 0.47
N SER A 48 -6.71 6.49 0.20
CA SER A 48 -6.96 5.35 1.10
C SER A 48 -6.57 4.03 0.42
N THR A 49 -6.68 2.94 1.16
CA THR A 49 -6.62 1.58 0.62
C THR A 49 -7.82 1.28 -0.29
N LEU A 50 -7.61 0.51 -1.36
CA LEU A 50 -8.71 0.13 -2.27
C LEU A 50 -9.78 -0.69 -1.53
N ASN A 51 -9.32 -1.67 -0.75
CA ASN A 51 -10.14 -2.69 -0.08
C ASN A 51 -10.43 -2.38 1.39
N ALA A 52 -10.02 -1.22 1.90
CA ALA A 52 -10.23 -0.83 3.28
C ALA A 52 -10.48 0.67 3.40
N ASP A 53 -11.38 1.02 4.31
CA ASP A 53 -11.64 2.39 4.72
C ASP A 53 -10.53 2.93 5.63
N LEU A 54 -10.74 4.09 6.24
CA LEU A 54 -9.74 4.69 7.14
C LEU A 54 -9.64 4.00 8.52
N ASP A 55 -10.62 3.18 8.90
CA ASP A 55 -10.54 2.35 10.12
C ASP A 55 -9.68 1.11 9.92
N GLY A 56 -9.40 0.77 8.66
CA GLY A 56 -8.53 -0.30 8.22
C GLY A 56 -9.27 -1.60 7.90
N TYR A 57 -8.57 -2.53 7.23
CA TYR A 57 -9.16 -3.82 6.86
C TYR A 57 -9.51 -4.63 8.13
N ILE A 58 -10.77 -5.06 8.21
CA ILE A 58 -11.30 -6.00 9.22
C ILE A 58 -10.53 -7.33 9.03
N PRO A 59 -9.44 -7.59 9.77
CA PRO A 59 -9.48 -7.72 11.22
C PRO A 59 -8.36 -6.94 11.93
N GLN A 60 -8.76 -6.04 12.83
CA GLN A 60 -7.92 -5.25 13.75
C GLN A 60 -7.03 -6.09 14.70
N ARG A 61 -6.94 -7.42 14.54
CA ARG A 61 -6.04 -8.28 15.33
C ARG A 61 -4.58 -8.28 14.87
N VAL A 62 -4.27 -7.81 13.65
CA VAL A 62 -2.90 -7.92 13.08
C VAL A 62 -2.19 -6.56 12.96
N ALA A 63 -2.92 -5.45 13.04
CA ALA A 63 -2.34 -4.12 13.09
C ALA A 63 -2.66 -3.53 14.47
N GLY A 64 -1.67 -2.97 15.17
CA GLY A 64 -1.79 -2.42 16.54
C GLY A 64 -2.68 -1.17 16.67
N PHE A 65 -3.88 -1.27 16.12
CA PHE A 65 -4.95 -0.30 16.11
C PHE A 65 -6.05 -0.77 17.04
N ASP A 66 -6.62 0.16 17.79
CA ASP A 66 -7.61 -0.14 18.81
C ASP A 66 -9.02 -0.13 18.17
N PRO A 67 -9.77 -1.25 18.22
CA PRO A 67 -11.14 -1.33 17.73
C PRO A 67 -12.08 -0.32 18.38
N SER A 68 -11.78 0.02 19.62
CA SER A 68 -12.60 0.89 20.47
C SER A 68 -12.12 2.35 20.44
N ALA A 69 -11.15 2.69 19.57
CA ALA A 69 -10.64 4.05 19.45
C ALA A 69 -11.78 5.03 19.13
N LYS A 70 -11.83 6.13 19.88
CA LYS A 70 -12.78 7.25 19.70
C LYS A 70 -12.05 8.58 19.76
N GLY A 71 -12.72 9.64 19.31
CA GLY A 71 -12.23 11.01 19.38
C GLY A 71 -10.83 11.16 18.76
N PHE A 72 -9.92 11.80 19.50
CA PHE A 72 -8.55 12.04 19.05
C PHE A 72 -7.78 10.75 18.74
N LYS A 73 -8.01 9.67 19.51
CA LYS A 73 -7.34 8.38 19.29
C LYS A 73 -7.73 7.79 17.94
N LEU A 74 -9.03 7.85 17.59
CA LEU A 74 -9.53 7.38 16.30
C LEU A 74 -9.00 8.24 15.15
N TRP A 75 -9.05 9.58 15.31
CA TRP A 75 -8.50 10.51 14.34
C TRP A 75 -7.03 10.19 14.03
N TRP A 76 -6.20 10.03 15.06
CA TRP A 76 -4.78 9.73 14.90
C TRP A 76 -4.54 8.35 14.27
N GLN A 77 -5.37 7.36 14.63
CA GLN A 77 -5.35 6.03 14.03
C GLN A 77 -5.62 6.08 12.52
N ARG A 78 -6.64 6.83 12.09
CA ARG A 78 -6.96 7.05 10.68
C ARG A 78 -5.85 7.80 9.93
N THR A 79 -5.25 8.81 10.54
CA THR A 79 -4.08 9.51 9.98
C THR A 79 -2.92 8.54 9.74
N ARG A 80 -2.57 7.74 10.75
CA ARG A 80 -1.51 6.73 10.65
C ARG A 80 -1.83 5.63 9.64
N TRP A 81 -3.11 5.30 9.46
CA TRP A 81 -3.54 4.33 8.46
C TRP A 81 -3.18 4.78 7.04
N THR A 82 -3.51 6.03 6.69
CA THR A 82 -3.14 6.61 5.39
C THR A 82 -1.62 6.70 5.23
N TRP A 83 -0.88 7.12 6.26
CA TRP A 83 0.59 7.15 6.20
C TRP A 83 1.24 5.78 5.98
N ARG A 84 0.64 4.70 6.48
CA ARG A 84 1.12 3.33 6.25
C ARG A 84 0.82 2.83 4.84
N ASN A 85 -0.21 3.37 4.17
CA ASN A 85 -0.64 2.94 2.84
C ASN A 85 -0.87 4.15 1.93
N PRO A 86 0.13 5.02 1.73
CA PRO A 86 -0.08 6.31 1.10
C PRO A 86 -0.41 6.13 -0.38
N CYS A 87 -1.53 6.71 -0.81
CA CYS A 87 -2.02 6.69 -2.18
C CYS A 87 -2.30 5.31 -2.78
N ASN A 88 -2.69 4.35 -1.95
CA ASN A 88 -2.91 2.98 -2.41
C ASN A 88 -4.05 2.84 -3.42
N GLY A 89 -5.14 3.58 -3.27
CA GLY A 89 -6.25 3.57 -4.22
C GLY A 89 -5.80 4.03 -5.61
N TRP A 90 -5.01 5.11 -5.70
CA TRP A 90 -4.43 5.59 -6.95
C TRP A 90 -3.54 4.52 -7.59
N GLN A 91 -2.66 3.92 -6.80
CA GLN A 91 -1.70 2.92 -7.29
C GLN A 91 -2.42 1.68 -7.84
N SER A 92 -3.50 1.28 -7.16
CA SER A 92 -4.31 0.13 -7.57
C SER A 92 -5.08 0.42 -8.87
N GLU A 93 -5.67 1.62 -8.98
CA GLU A 93 -6.35 2.07 -10.22
C GLU A 93 -5.38 2.15 -11.40
N LEU A 94 -4.20 2.75 -11.20
CA LEU A 94 -3.16 2.88 -12.22
C LEU A 94 -2.69 1.53 -12.75
N LEU A 95 -2.57 0.53 -11.86
CA LEU A 95 -2.16 -0.83 -12.21
C LEU A 95 -3.33 -1.68 -12.74
N GLY A 96 -4.57 -1.20 -12.67
CA GLY A 96 -5.76 -1.96 -13.05
C GLY A 96 -6.01 -3.17 -12.15
N VAL A 97 -5.59 -3.09 -10.88
CA VAL A 97 -5.65 -4.20 -9.93
C VAL A 97 -6.89 -4.06 -9.06
N ALA A 98 -7.76 -5.07 -9.09
CA ALA A 98 -8.97 -5.13 -8.25
C ALA A 98 -8.67 -5.50 -6.79
N ASP A 99 -7.54 -6.16 -6.51
CA ASP A 99 -7.08 -6.47 -5.16
C ASP A 99 -5.55 -6.47 -5.03
N ILE A 100 -5.05 -5.64 -4.11
CA ILE A 100 -3.63 -5.51 -3.76
C ILE A 100 -2.99 -6.85 -3.35
N ALA A 101 -3.79 -7.83 -2.89
CA ALA A 101 -3.34 -9.17 -2.52
C ALA A 101 -2.69 -9.95 -3.69
N SER A 102 -2.89 -9.50 -4.93
CA SER A 102 -2.34 -10.11 -6.13
C SER A 102 -1.07 -9.44 -6.68
N ALA A 103 -0.68 -8.26 -6.17
CA ALA A 103 0.21 -7.39 -6.92
C ALA A 103 1.70 -7.67 -6.68
N PHE A 104 2.43 -8.02 -7.74
CA PHE A 104 3.88 -7.78 -7.92
C PHE A 104 4.10 -7.29 -9.36
N THR A 105 5.02 -6.36 -9.54
CA THR A 105 5.30 -5.75 -10.85
C THR A 105 6.26 -6.62 -11.66
N ILE A 106 7.32 -7.11 -11.04
CA ILE A 106 8.28 -8.07 -11.60
C ILE A 106 8.75 -8.99 -10.46
N LYS A 107 8.62 -10.30 -10.68
CA LYS A 107 9.26 -11.34 -9.87
C LYS A 107 10.06 -12.25 -10.77
N ARG A 108 11.37 -12.25 -10.58
CA ARG A 108 12.24 -13.26 -11.18
C ARG A 108 13.18 -13.82 -10.14
N ASP A 109 13.22 -15.15 -10.09
CA ASP A 109 14.26 -15.90 -9.41
C ASP A 109 15.11 -16.51 -10.53
N ILE A 110 16.35 -16.00 -10.68
CA ILE A 110 17.29 -16.49 -11.69
C ILE A 110 18.15 -17.56 -11.03
N PRO A 111 18.17 -18.81 -11.52
CA PRO A 111 19.07 -19.82 -11.00
C PRO A 111 20.53 -19.37 -11.20
N LEU A 112 21.33 -19.41 -10.14
CA LEU A 112 22.77 -19.11 -10.23
C LEU A 112 23.56 -20.42 -10.33
N ASP A 113 23.31 -21.34 -9.39
CA ASP A 113 23.94 -22.67 -9.33
C ASP A 113 22.98 -23.70 -8.71
N SER A 114 23.48 -24.87 -8.30
CA SER A 114 22.65 -25.92 -7.68
C SER A 114 22.04 -25.51 -6.33
N ALA A 115 22.67 -24.59 -5.59
CA ALA A 115 22.30 -24.24 -4.21
C ALA A 115 21.66 -22.85 -4.05
N PHE A 116 21.77 -21.97 -5.04
CA PHE A 116 21.37 -20.56 -4.95
C PHE A 116 20.54 -20.08 -6.15
N TYR A 117 19.75 -19.04 -5.91
CA TYR A 117 19.08 -18.24 -6.93
C TYR A 117 19.26 -16.75 -6.63
N LEU A 118 19.37 -15.93 -7.67
CA LEU A 118 19.31 -14.49 -7.58
C LEU A 118 17.85 -14.06 -7.55
N LYS A 119 17.44 -13.47 -6.43
CA LYS A 119 16.11 -12.88 -6.29
C LYS A 119 16.13 -11.49 -6.92
N LEU A 120 15.25 -11.24 -7.88
CA LEU A 120 14.98 -9.95 -8.52
C LEU A 120 13.49 -9.63 -8.41
N TRP A 121 13.10 -9.09 -7.26
CA TRP A 121 11.70 -8.71 -7.01
C TRP A 121 11.63 -7.19 -6.94
N LEU A 122 10.88 -6.63 -7.87
CA LEU A 122 10.58 -5.22 -7.96
C LEU A 122 9.07 -5.06 -8.08
N GLY A 123 8.45 -4.39 -7.12
CA GLY A 123 7.03 -4.05 -7.21
C GLY A 123 6.32 -4.12 -5.88
N TRP A 124 4.99 -4.18 -5.94
CA TRP A 124 4.16 -4.40 -4.76
C TRP A 124 4.41 -5.78 -4.15
N ASN A 125 4.35 -5.92 -2.84
CA ASN A 125 4.32 -7.23 -2.18
C ASN A 125 3.05 -7.33 -1.32
N PRO A 126 2.12 -8.26 -1.61
CA PRO A 126 0.91 -8.47 -0.84
C PRO A 126 1.18 -9.17 0.50
N ILE A 127 2.37 -9.74 0.69
CA ILE A 127 2.71 -10.46 1.92
C ILE A 127 2.97 -9.44 3.03
N LYS A 128 2.07 -9.42 4.01
CA LYS A 128 2.29 -8.73 5.29
C LYS A 128 3.55 -9.27 5.95
N ARG A 129 4.52 -8.40 6.27
CA ARG A 129 5.63 -8.76 7.18
C ARG A 129 5.55 -7.87 8.40
N GLY A 130 5.55 -8.47 9.60
CA GLY A 130 5.36 -7.74 10.85
C GLY A 130 4.08 -6.90 10.90
N GLY A 131 2.99 -7.37 10.26
CA GLY A 131 1.71 -6.64 10.19
C GLY A 131 1.68 -5.43 9.25
N ASN A 132 2.77 -5.12 8.53
CA ASN A 132 2.85 -4.01 7.59
C ASN A 132 2.71 -4.50 6.14
N TYR A 133 1.94 -3.76 5.33
CA TYR A 133 2.01 -3.88 3.86
C TYR A 133 3.21 -3.07 3.38
N TYR A 134 3.99 -3.63 2.45
CA TYR A 134 5.12 -2.94 1.83
C TYR A 134 4.66 -2.54 0.42
N PRO A 135 4.25 -1.27 0.22
CA PRO A 135 3.73 -0.84 -1.07
C PRO A 135 4.79 -0.91 -2.18
N TYR A 136 6.06 -0.83 -1.80
CA TYR A 136 7.18 -1.00 -2.69
C TYR A 136 8.20 -1.93 -2.07
N MET A 137 8.56 -2.99 -2.79
CA MET A 137 9.61 -3.92 -2.40
C MET A 137 10.66 -4.00 -3.49
N LEU A 138 11.90 -3.71 -3.12
CA LEU A 138 13.09 -4.00 -3.89
C LEU A 138 13.85 -5.12 -3.14
N GLN A 139 13.77 -6.34 -3.63
CA GLN A 139 14.63 -7.43 -3.16
C GLN A 139 15.55 -7.83 -4.29
N ILE A 140 16.81 -7.48 -4.13
CA ILE A 140 17.90 -7.90 -5.01
C ILE A 140 18.91 -8.62 -4.14
N GLY A 141 19.21 -9.87 -4.47
CA GLY A 141 20.33 -10.57 -3.84
C GLY A 141 20.23 -12.10 -3.92
N PRO A 142 21.36 -12.79 -3.71
CA PRO A 142 21.41 -14.24 -3.70
C PRO A 142 20.60 -14.80 -2.53
N LYS A 143 19.89 -15.90 -2.78
CA LYS A 143 19.12 -16.66 -1.80
C LYS A 143 19.42 -18.14 -1.95
N LYS A 144 19.58 -18.84 -0.83
CA LYS A 144 19.74 -20.29 -0.79
C LYS A 144 18.42 -20.94 -1.19
N LYS A 145 18.46 -21.97 -2.05
CA LYS A 145 17.31 -22.83 -2.33
C LYS A 145 16.96 -23.57 -1.03
N ARG A 146 15.70 -23.53 -0.62
CA ARG A 146 15.19 -24.28 0.53
C ARG A 146 14.88 -25.71 0.12
#